data_AF-A0A7V8USJ3-F1
#
_entry.id   AF-A0A7V8USJ3-F1
#
_cell.length_a   1.000
_cell.length_b   1.000
_cell.length_c   1.000
_cell.angle_alpha   90.00
_cell.angle_beta   90.00
_cell.angle_gamma   90.00
#
_symmetry.space_group_name_H-M   'P 1'
#
loop_
_entity.id
_entity.type
_entity.pdbx_description
1 polymer ?
#
loop_
_entity_poly.entity_id
_entity_poly.type
_entity_poly.pdbx_seq_one_letter_code
_entity_poly.pdbx_strand_id
1 'polypeptide(L)'
;MKLNMELLLLDEPTVLSVPLHPPTRARVLADEAGAREFVRAWQAWKPAEEVEWATRSWAGLGKQDVPVRVTLSGWDRIAEVADRVSEVALARERFAVLIGLFPGWPGFRERAARSWSSWLALEEEDFTRLCLALRWFHVKPSSGLRARAVPIEGLDTKWIAAHRGLLQRLLGVSDLGLAEGDRLMRVRFLDGTLAPAEGLVDVAVPFGSLALPDGLTVVVVENKETFLALPQAPEGSGAVLVWGSGYTAGALPELPWVRGAHQVLYWGDADADGFAILNALRSRLAADGASVPIVSVAMDVETVQRFLHLAVADPGDTTRVLPHLTDDEERARRFLVASGAKRLEQERVSLEWALAMPEFAAVWGYRRLG
;
A
#
# COMPACT_ATOMS: atom_id res chain seq x y z
N MET A 1 10.43 -17.74 -27.48
CA MET A 1 9.80 -16.55 -28.10
C MET A 1 8.97 -15.85 -27.03
N LYS A 2 9.07 -14.53 -26.85
CA LYS A 2 8.21 -13.81 -25.87
C LYS A 2 7.00 -13.22 -26.61
N LEU A 3 5.80 -13.69 -26.27
CA LEU A 3 4.55 -13.16 -26.81
C LEU A 3 4.21 -11.83 -26.12
N ASN A 4 3.95 -10.78 -26.88
CA ASN A 4 3.41 -9.53 -26.33
C ASN A 4 1.88 -9.52 -26.49
N MET A 5 1.18 -9.92 -25.42
CA MET A 5 -0.29 -10.02 -25.44
C MET A 5 -0.99 -8.65 -25.57
N GLU A 6 -0.40 -7.56 -25.07
CA GLU A 6 -1.00 -6.22 -25.20
C GLU A 6 -1.08 -5.79 -26.67
N LEU A 7 0.00 -5.97 -27.43
CA LEU A 7 0.02 -5.70 -28.88
C LEU A 7 -0.92 -6.63 -29.65
N LEU A 8 -1.03 -7.89 -29.19
CA LEU A 8 -1.95 -8.87 -29.78
C LEU A 8 -3.40 -8.40 -29.71
N LEU A 9 -3.82 -7.99 -28.52
CA LEU A 9 -5.20 -7.58 -28.29
C LEU A 9 -5.55 -6.28 -29.01
N LEU A 10 -4.57 -5.43 -29.31
CA LEU A 10 -4.82 -4.17 -30.01
C LEU A 10 -4.96 -4.33 -31.54
N ASP A 11 -4.88 -5.55 -32.08
CA ASP A 11 -5.06 -5.89 -33.50
C ASP A 11 -4.07 -5.18 -34.45
N GLU A 12 -2.84 -4.90 -34.01
CA GLU A 12 -1.81 -4.47 -34.95
C GLU A 12 -1.33 -5.67 -35.79
N PRO A 13 -1.29 -5.56 -37.13
CA PRO A 13 -0.78 -6.62 -37.99
C PRO A 13 0.69 -6.87 -37.65
N THR A 14 0.93 -7.94 -36.89
CA THR A 14 2.26 -8.23 -36.36
C THR A 14 2.95 -9.24 -37.25
N VAL A 15 4.07 -8.77 -37.82
CA VAL A 15 5.10 -9.62 -38.40
C VAL A 15 6.17 -9.77 -37.32
N LEU A 16 6.26 -10.96 -36.74
CA LEU A 16 7.28 -11.25 -35.72
C LEU A 16 8.47 -11.93 -36.38
N SER A 17 9.60 -11.22 -36.42
CA SER A 17 10.84 -11.75 -36.96
C SER A 17 11.80 -12.16 -35.83
N VAL A 18 12.13 -13.45 -35.75
CA VAL A 18 12.97 -14.03 -34.70
C VAL A 18 14.28 -14.53 -35.28
N PRO A 19 15.45 -14.11 -34.76
CA PRO A 19 16.74 -14.65 -35.19
C PRO A 19 16.90 -16.11 -34.74
N LEU A 20 17.39 -16.97 -35.63
CA LEU A 20 17.55 -18.41 -35.38
C LEU A 20 18.93 -18.78 -34.82
N HIS A 21 19.83 -17.81 -34.75
CA HIS A 21 21.19 -17.97 -34.20
C HIS A 21 21.93 -19.21 -34.75
N PRO A 22 22.12 -19.32 -36.08
CA PRO A 22 22.77 -20.48 -36.68
C PRO A 22 24.18 -20.70 -36.11
N PRO A 23 24.63 -21.96 -36.00
CA PRO A 23 25.90 -22.30 -35.37
C PRO A 23 27.08 -21.59 -36.05
N THR A 24 28.04 -21.16 -35.24
CA THR A 24 29.29 -20.55 -35.71
C THR A 24 30.25 -21.62 -36.22
N ARG A 25 31.25 -21.24 -37.03
CA ARG A 25 32.28 -22.17 -37.54
C ARG A 25 32.89 -23.02 -36.42
N ALA A 26 33.24 -22.41 -35.29
CA ALA A 26 33.82 -23.12 -34.15
C ALA A 26 32.86 -24.18 -33.57
N ARG A 27 31.55 -23.88 -33.50
CA ARG A 27 30.53 -24.84 -33.05
C ARG A 27 30.30 -25.97 -34.06
N VAL A 28 30.31 -25.66 -35.35
CA VAL A 28 30.17 -26.69 -36.40
C VAL A 28 31.35 -27.66 -36.39
N LEU A 29 32.58 -27.19 -36.16
CA LEU A 29 33.76 -28.04 -36.07
C LEU A 29 33.80 -28.88 -34.78
N ALA A 30 33.22 -28.37 -33.69
CA ALA A 30 33.15 -29.07 -32.41
C ALA A 30 32.02 -30.11 -32.36
N ASP A 31 30.91 -29.86 -33.06
CA ASP A 31 29.74 -30.73 -33.14
C ASP A 31 29.04 -30.61 -34.51
N GLU A 32 29.52 -31.42 -35.47
CA GLU A 32 28.97 -31.44 -36.83
C GLU A 32 27.57 -32.06 -36.88
N ALA A 33 27.31 -33.05 -36.02
CA ALA A 33 26.03 -33.75 -35.99
C ALA A 33 24.90 -32.83 -35.52
N GLY A 34 25.11 -32.09 -34.43
CA GLY A 34 24.16 -31.10 -33.92
C GLY A 34 23.93 -29.94 -34.90
N ALA A 35 24.97 -29.49 -35.62
CA ALA A 35 24.81 -28.48 -36.66
C ALA A 35 23.94 -28.96 -37.83
N ARG A 36 24.11 -30.23 -38.27
CA ARG A 36 23.26 -30.84 -39.32
C ARG A 36 21.83 -31.06 -38.86
N GLU A 37 21.63 -31.47 -37.62
CA GLU A 37 20.30 -31.63 -37.03
C GLU A 37 19.56 -30.29 -36.94
N PHE A 38 20.24 -29.23 -36.49
CA PHE A 38 19.69 -27.87 -36.47
C PHE A 38 19.19 -27.44 -37.86
N VAL A 39 20.01 -27.60 -38.90
CA VAL A 39 19.61 -27.25 -40.28
C VAL A 39 18.42 -28.10 -40.74
N ARG A 40 18.43 -29.41 -40.49
CA ARG A 40 17.33 -30.31 -40.88
C ARG A 40 16.01 -29.95 -40.19
N ALA A 41 16.04 -29.56 -38.92
CA ALA A 41 14.85 -29.13 -38.19
C ALA A 41 14.19 -27.92 -38.87
N TRP A 42 14.98 -26.93 -39.31
CA TRP A 42 14.46 -25.76 -40.01
C TRP A 42 14.08 -26.03 -41.48
N GLN A 43 14.68 -27.01 -42.15
CA GLN A 43 14.23 -27.46 -43.48
C GLN A 43 12.86 -28.15 -43.42
N ALA A 44 12.56 -28.82 -42.31
CA ALA A 44 11.27 -29.46 -42.07
C ALA A 44 10.17 -28.46 -41.65
N TRP A 45 10.52 -27.21 -41.35
CA TRP A 45 9.57 -26.16 -40.96
C TRP A 45 8.56 -25.87 -42.08
N LYS A 46 7.30 -25.61 -41.70
CA LYS A 46 6.21 -25.23 -42.61
C LYS A 46 5.43 -24.06 -42.03
N PRO A 47 5.03 -23.06 -42.84
CA PRO A 47 5.40 -22.87 -44.25
C PRO A 47 6.90 -22.56 -44.46
N ALA A 48 7.48 -22.99 -45.59
CA ALA A 48 8.93 -22.90 -45.81
C ALA A 48 9.39 -21.45 -46.05
N GLU A 49 8.51 -20.64 -46.60
CA GLU A 49 8.66 -19.21 -46.83
C GLU A 49 8.80 -18.37 -45.56
N GLU A 50 8.43 -18.91 -44.39
CA GLU A 50 8.64 -18.23 -43.11
C GLU A 50 10.12 -18.21 -42.73
N VAL A 51 10.95 -19.12 -43.26
CA VAL A 51 12.36 -19.24 -42.90
C VAL A 51 13.24 -18.52 -43.91
N GLU A 52 13.98 -17.52 -43.42
CA GLU A 52 15.01 -16.85 -44.18
C GLU A 52 16.32 -17.63 -44.11
N TRP A 53 16.92 -17.89 -45.27
CA TRP A 53 18.18 -18.63 -45.42
C TRP A 53 19.28 -17.71 -45.93
N ALA A 54 20.51 -17.90 -45.45
CA ALA A 54 21.69 -17.19 -45.94
C ALA A 54 22.87 -18.12 -46.17
N THR A 55 23.59 -17.92 -47.27
CA THR A 55 24.82 -18.66 -47.57
C THR A 55 26.00 -18.12 -46.76
N ARG A 56 26.65 -18.96 -45.97
CA ARG A 56 27.90 -18.66 -45.27
C ARG A 56 29.06 -19.46 -45.84
N SER A 57 30.20 -18.81 -46.03
CA SER A 57 31.44 -19.44 -46.47
C SER A 57 32.41 -19.59 -45.30
N TRP A 58 32.84 -20.82 -45.03
CA TRP A 58 33.81 -21.12 -43.97
C TRP A 58 35.04 -21.84 -44.54
N ALA A 59 36.23 -21.34 -44.18
CA ALA A 59 37.49 -21.99 -44.52
C ALA A 59 37.51 -23.43 -43.97
N GLY A 60 37.66 -24.40 -44.87
CA GLY A 60 37.65 -25.85 -44.58
C GLY A 60 36.28 -26.54 -44.67
N LEU A 61 35.17 -25.81 -44.72
CA LEU A 61 33.80 -26.37 -44.77
C LEU A 61 33.00 -25.92 -46.01
N GLY A 62 33.57 -25.02 -46.82
CA GLY A 62 32.94 -24.53 -48.04
C GLY A 62 31.76 -23.58 -47.80
N LYS A 63 30.88 -23.48 -48.79
CA LYS A 63 29.64 -22.70 -48.72
C LYS A 63 28.53 -23.56 -48.13
N GLN A 64 27.82 -23.04 -47.14
CA GLN A 64 26.72 -23.71 -46.46
C GLN A 64 25.55 -22.74 -46.33
N ASP A 65 24.35 -23.18 -46.69
CA ASP A 65 23.12 -22.42 -46.44
C ASP A 65 22.63 -22.70 -45.02
N VAL A 66 22.44 -21.63 -44.25
CA VAL A 66 22.01 -21.72 -42.85
C VAL A 66 20.75 -20.89 -42.63
N PRO A 67 19.83 -21.35 -41.78
CA PRO A 67 18.62 -20.60 -41.48
C PRO A 67 19.00 -19.45 -40.53
N VAL A 68 18.64 -18.22 -40.89
CA VAL A 68 19.06 -17.01 -40.16
C VAL A 68 17.92 -16.41 -39.35
N ARG A 69 16.71 -16.40 -39.88
CA ARG A 69 15.52 -15.82 -39.24
C ARG A 69 14.28 -16.63 -39.57
N VAL A 70 13.29 -16.59 -38.68
CA VAL A 70 11.91 -17.01 -38.98
C VAL A 70 10.99 -15.81 -38.85
N THR A 71 10.07 -15.66 -39.79
CA THR A 71 9.10 -14.57 -39.85
C THR A 71 7.71 -15.16 -39.74
N LEU A 72 7.04 -14.88 -38.61
CA LEU A 72 5.70 -15.37 -38.33
C LEU A 72 4.70 -14.24 -38.57
N SER A 73 3.66 -14.54 -39.35
CA SER A 73 2.61 -13.58 -39.69
C SER A 73 1.31 -13.94 -38.99
N GLY A 74 0.76 -12.99 -38.24
CA GLY A 74 -0.51 -13.16 -37.57
C GLY A 74 -0.41 -13.90 -36.24
N TRP A 75 -1.36 -13.59 -35.35
CA TRP A 75 -1.29 -14.02 -33.96
C TRP A 75 -1.59 -15.50 -33.75
N ASP A 76 -2.43 -16.10 -34.60
CA ASP A 76 -2.73 -17.53 -34.52
C ASP A 76 -1.46 -18.35 -34.77
N ARG A 77 -0.68 -17.96 -35.80
CA ARG A 77 0.61 -18.59 -36.11
C ARG A 77 1.65 -18.40 -35.01
N ILE A 78 1.72 -17.19 -34.44
CA ILE A 78 2.64 -16.90 -33.33
C ILE A 78 2.25 -17.70 -32.08
N ALA A 79 0.96 -17.87 -31.80
CA ALA A 79 0.45 -18.63 -30.66
C ALA A 79 0.71 -20.13 -30.80
N GLU A 80 0.54 -20.69 -32.01
CA GLU A 80 0.90 -22.08 -32.34
C GLU A 80 2.38 -22.34 -32.05
N VAL A 81 3.26 -21.51 -32.61
CA VAL A 81 4.72 -21.67 -32.46
C VAL A 81 5.17 -21.42 -31.01
N ALA A 82 4.44 -20.60 -30.25
CA ALA A 82 4.71 -20.37 -28.83
C ALA A 82 4.14 -21.45 -27.91
N ASP A 83 3.33 -22.38 -28.42
CA ASP A 83 2.55 -23.36 -27.63
C ASP A 83 1.60 -22.68 -26.62
N ARG A 84 0.89 -21.63 -27.06
CA ARG A 84 -0.03 -20.82 -26.22
C ARG A 84 -1.39 -20.56 -26.85
N VAL A 85 -1.83 -21.46 -27.73
CA VAL A 85 -3.07 -21.31 -28.51
C VAL A 85 -4.28 -21.05 -27.61
N SER A 86 -4.50 -21.88 -26.59
CA SER A 86 -5.66 -21.77 -25.70
C SER A 86 -5.68 -20.47 -24.90
N GLU A 87 -4.51 -20.01 -24.45
CA GLU A 87 -4.41 -18.76 -23.69
C GLU A 87 -4.69 -17.54 -24.57
N VAL A 88 -4.17 -17.54 -25.80
CA VAL A 88 -4.44 -16.48 -26.78
C VAL A 88 -5.91 -16.44 -27.15
N ALA A 89 -6.54 -17.61 -27.35
CA ALA A 89 -7.97 -17.70 -27.63
C ALA A 89 -8.80 -17.10 -26.49
N LEU A 90 -8.52 -17.51 -25.23
CA LEU A 90 -9.21 -16.98 -24.05
C LEU A 90 -8.98 -15.48 -23.87
N ALA A 91 -7.75 -15.00 -24.11
CA ALA A 91 -7.44 -13.58 -24.03
C ALA A 91 -8.24 -12.76 -25.05
N ARG A 92 -8.35 -13.23 -26.30
CA ARG A 92 -9.13 -12.57 -27.35
C ARG A 92 -10.62 -12.57 -27.02
N GLU A 93 -11.15 -13.69 -26.54
CA GLU A 93 -12.55 -13.81 -26.12
C GLU A 93 -12.89 -12.83 -24.99
N ARG A 94 -12.13 -12.89 -23.88
CA ARG A 94 -12.34 -11.99 -22.73
C ARG A 94 -12.13 -10.53 -23.09
N PHE A 95 -11.13 -10.23 -23.90
CA PHE A 95 -10.89 -8.87 -24.37
C PHE A 95 -12.06 -8.35 -25.21
N ALA A 96 -12.60 -9.16 -26.12
CA ALA A 96 -13.79 -8.81 -26.90
C ALA A 96 -15.00 -8.52 -26.01
N VAL A 97 -15.22 -9.32 -24.96
CA VAL A 97 -16.27 -9.06 -23.95
C VAL A 97 -16.03 -7.72 -23.25
N LEU A 98 -14.81 -7.47 -22.76
CA LEU A 98 -14.47 -6.23 -22.06
C LEU A 98 -14.71 -5.00 -22.92
N ILE A 99 -14.12 -4.94 -24.13
CA ILE A 99 -14.29 -3.77 -25.02
C ILE A 99 -15.74 -3.59 -25.48
N GLY A 100 -16.51 -4.68 -25.52
CA GLY A 100 -17.95 -4.66 -25.78
C GLY A 100 -18.79 -4.09 -24.64
N LEU A 101 -18.24 -3.97 -23.42
CA LEU A 101 -18.94 -3.31 -22.30
C LEU A 101 -19.16 -1.83 -22.57
N PHE A 102 -18.16 -1.16 -23.16
CA PHE A 102 -18.15 0.29 -23.38
C PHE A 102 -17.65 0.66 -24.78
N PRO A 103 -18.45 0.40 -25.84
CA PRO A 103 -18.09 0.78 -27.20
C PRO A 103 -17.84 2.30 -27.29
N GLY A 104 -16.61 2.69 -27.66
CA GLY A 104 -16.24 4.09 -27.85
C GLY A 104 -15.83 4.86 -26.58
N TRP A 105 -15.70 4.21 -25.42
CA TRP A 105 -15.19 4.90 -24.22
C TRP A 105 -13.68 5.19 -24.35
N PRO A 106 -13.24 6.46 -24.33
CA PRO A 106 -11.86 6.81 -24.63
C PRO A 106 -10.83 6.13 -23.72
N GLY A 107 -9.81 5.53 -24.34
CA GLY A 107 -8.71 4.86 -23.66
C GLY A 107 -9.07 3.53 -22.99
N PHE A 108 -10.34 3.09 -23.01
CA PHE A 108 -10.74 1.86 -22.32
C PHE A 108 -10.13 0.62 -22.99
N ARG A 109 -10.09 0.59 -24.33
CA ARG A 109 -9.49 -0.50 -25.11
C ARG A 109 -8.02 -0.70 -24.74
N GLU A 110 -7.25 0.39 -24.67
CA GLU A 110 -5.83 0.40 -24.34
C GLU A 110 -5.59 0.01 -22.87
N ARG A 111 -6.41 0.53 -21.94
CA ARG A 111 -6.32 0.15 -20.51
C ARG A 111 -6.66 -1.33 -20.30
N ALA A 112 -7.64 -1.86 -21.03
CA ALA A 112 -7.99 -3.27 -21.02
C ALA A 112 -6.85 -4.13 -21.57
N ALA A 113 -6.24 -3.74 -22.70
CA ALA A 113 -5.11 -4.48 -23.29
C ALA A 113 -3.90 -4.49 -22.36
N ARG A 114 -3.55 -3.34 -21.75
CA ARG A 114 -2.42 -3.25 -20.81
C ARG A 114 -2.62 -4.04 -19.52
N SER A 115 -3.87 -4.19 -19.09
CA SER A 115 -4.22 -4.91 -17.85
C SER A 115 -4.44 -6.41 -18.08
N TRP A 116 -4.04 -6.95 -19.25
CA TRP A 116 -4.38 -8.31 -19.69
C TRP A 116 -4.08 -9.40 -18.67
N SER A 117 -2.89 -9.35 -18.07
CA SER A 117 -2.45 -10.37 -17.13
C SER A 117 -3.34 -10.45 -15.89
N SER A 118 -3.93 -9.32 -15.47
CA SER A 118 -4.78 -9.25 -14.28
C SER A 118 -6.16 -9.86 -14.49
N TRP A 119 -6.81 -9.59 -15.64
CA TRP A 119 -8.15 -10.14 -15.90
C TRP A 119 -8.12 -11.51 -16.58
N LEU A 120 -7.02 -11.88 -17.24
CA LEU A 120 -6.88 -13.22 -17.85
C LEU A 120 -6.69 -14.30 -16.80
N ALA A 121 -6.03 -13.98 -15.69
CA ALA A 121 -5.80 -14.91 -14.57
C ALA A 121 -7.05 -15.15 -13.69
N LEU A 122 -8.15 -14.43 -13.92
CA LEU A 122 -9.38 -14.63 -13.16
C LEU A 122 -10.06 -15.93 -13.55
N GLU A 123 -10.70 -16.58 -12.60
CA GLU A 123 -11.67 -17.64 -12.88
C GLU A 123 -12.88 -17.07 -13.64
N GLU A 124 -13.64 -17.94 -14.32
CA GLU A 124 -14.78 -17.53 -15.15
C GLU A 124 -15.80 -16.69 -14.37
N GLU A 125 -16.17 -17.13 -13.17
CA GLU A 125 -17.14 -16.41 -12.32
C GLU A 125 -16.63 -15.03 -11.90
N ASP A 126 -15.34 -14.91 -11.57
CA ASP A 126 -14.73 -13.63 -11.21
C ASP A 126 -14.57 -12.69 -12.41
N PHE A 127 -14.35 -13.23 -13.61
CA PHE A 127 -14.37 -12.44 -14.84
C PHE A 127 -15.78 -11.90 -15.14
N THR A 128 -16.82 -12.69 -14.93
CA THR A 128 -18.22 -12.23 -15.02
C THR A 128 -18.50 -11.12 -14.00
N ARG A 129 -18.09 -11.31 -12.74
CA ARG A 129 -18.20 -10.31 -11.67
C ARG A 129 -17.46 -9.02 -11.99
N LEU A 130 -16.26 -9.11 -12.58
CA LEU A 130 -15.51 -7.96 -13.08
C LEU A 130 -16.32 -7.17 -14.10
N CYS A 131 -16.93 -7.83 -15.07
CA CYS A 131 -17.75 -7.17 -16.09
C CYS A 131 -18.96 -6.45 -15.49
N LEU A 132 -19.65 -7.09 -14.53
CA LEU A 132 -20.78 -6.48 -13.81
C LEU A 132 -20.34 -5.26 -12.99
N ALA A 133 -19.25 -5.40 -12.24
CA ALA A 133 -18.67 -4.33 -11.44
C ALA A 133 -18.28 -3.12 -12.31
N LEU A 134 -17.58 -3.35 -13.42
CA LEU A 134 -17.20 -2.30 -14.36
C LEU A 134 -18.42 -1.53 -14.86
N ARG A 135 -19.48 -2.22 -15.32
CA ARG A 135 -20.72 -1.58 -15.78
C ARG A 135 -21.34 -0.70 -14.69
N TRP A 136 -21.41 -1.22 -13.47
CA TRP A 136 -22.02 -0.51 -12.36
C TRP A 136 -21.24 0.75 -11.96
N PHE A 137 -19.92 0.64 -11.76
CA PHE A 137 -19.08 1.78 -11.39
C PHE A 137 -18.99 2.83 -12.50
N HIS A 138 -19.11 2.42 -13.77
CA HIS A 138 -19.20 3.35 -14.88
C HIS A 138 -20.51 4.17 -14.84
N VAL A 139 -21.64 3.56 -14.47
CA VAL A 139 -22.96 4.23 -14.38
C VAL A 139 -23.14 5.02 -13.08
N LYS A 140 -22.55 4.54 -11.98
CA LYS A 140 -22.62 5.15 -10.64
C LYS A 140 -21.22 5.52 -10.13
N PRO A 141 -20.48 6.41 -10.83
CA PRO A 141 -19.24 6.92 -10.31
C PRO A 141 -19.53 7.67 -9.01
N SER A 142 -18.68 7.52 -7.99
CA SER A 142 -18.85 8.26 -6.72
C SER A 142 -20.18 8.03 -6.03
N SER A 143 -20.66 6.78 -6.07
CA SER A 143 -21.91 6.38 -5.41
C SER A 143 -21.97 6.74 -3.91
N GLY A 144 -20.83 6.88 -3.23
CA GLY A 144 -20.76 7.08 -1.77
C GLY A 144 -21.26 5.87 -0.98
N LEU A 145 -21.55 4.76 -1.65
CA LEU A 145 -21.95 3.52 -1.01
C LEU A 145 -20.73 2.83 -0.39
N ARG A 146 -20.94 2.14 0.73
CA ARG A 146 -19.94 1.19 1.22
C ARG A 146 -19.84 0.01 0.25
N ALA A 147 -18.67 -0.63 0.17
CA ALA A 147 -18.44 -1.78 -0.71
C ALA A 147 -19.53 -2.88 -0.58
N ARG A 148 -19.99 -3.18 0.65
CA ARG A 148 -21.07 -4.16 0.90
C ARG A 148 -22.44 -3.74 0.33
N ALA A 149 -22.67 -2.44 0.16
CA ALA A 149 -23.94 -1.92 -0.34
C ALA A 149 -23.99 -1.84 -1.88
N VAL A 150 -22.93 -2.27 -2.57
CA VAL A 150 -22.94 -2.39 -4.03
C VAL A 150 -23.91 -3.52 -4.42
N PRO A 151 -24.99 -3.23 -5.16
CA PRO A 151 -26.08 -4.18 -5.40
C PRO A 151 -25.76 -5.12 -6.58
N ILE A 152 -24.69 -5.89 -6.46
CA ILE A 152 -24.27 -6.90 -7.44
C ILE A 152 -24.16 -8.23 -6.73
N GLU A 153 -24.89 -9.22 -7.22
CA GLU A 153 -24.86 -10.58 -6.67
C GLU A 153 -23.45 -11.18 -6.75
N GLY A 154 -23.00 -11.83 -5.68
CA GLY A 154 -21.65 -12.40 -5.58
C GLY A 154 -20.52 -11.39 -5.39
N LEU A 155 -20.80 -10.09 -5.35
CA LEU A 155 -19.81 -9.04 -5.12
C LEU A 155 -19.75 -8.65 -3.64
N ASP A 156 -18.92 -9.35 -2.86
CA ASP A 156 -18.71 -9.00 -1.46
C ASP A 156 -17.60 -7.95 -1.26
N THR A 157 -17.47 -7.47 -0.02
CA THR A 157 -16.44 -6.48 0.35
C THR A 157 -15.02 -6.98 0.12
N LYS A 158 -14.76 -8.28 0.30
CA LYS A 158 -13.42 -8.86 0.09
C LYS A 158 -13.08 -8.90 -1.39
N TRP A 159 -14.05 -9.26 -2.23
CA TRP A 159 -13.89 -9.29 -3.67
C TRP A 159 -13.56 -7.89 -4.21
N ILE A 160 -14.32 -6.87 -3.81
CA ILE A 160 -14.06 -5.48 -4.24
C ILE A 160 -12.69 -5.01 -3.75
N ALA A 161 -12.31 -5.32 -2.51
CA ALA A 161 -11.00 -4.96 -1.98
C ALA A 161 -9.85 -5.62 -2.76
N ALA A 162 -9.96 -6.92 -3.05
CA ALA A 162 -8.95 -7.68 -3.79
C ALA A 162 -8.76 -7.18 -5.23
N HIS A 163 -9.84 -6.74 -5.88
CA HIS A 163 -9.83 -6.32 -7.29
C HIS A 163 -9.85 -4.80 -7.49
N ARG A 164 -9.78 -3.99 -6.41
CA ARG A 164 -9.90 -2.52 -6.45
C ARG A 164 -8.95 -1.88 -7.46
N GLY A 165 -7.68 -2.27 -7.41
CA GLY A 165 -6.66 -1.74 -8.31
C GLY A 165 -6.92 -2.07 -9.79
N LEU A 166 -7.47 -3.26 -10.08
CA LEU A 166 -7.84 -3.63 -11.45
C LEU A 166 -9.04 -2.80 -11.94
N LEU A 167 -10.07 -2.65 -11.11
CA LEU A 167 -11.23 -1.81 -11.42
C LEU A 167 -10.81 -0.35 -11.69
N GLN A 168 -10.00 0.24 -10.80
CA GLN A 168 -9.47 1.59 -10.95
C GLN A 168 -8.68 1.76 -12.26
N ARG A 169 -7.79 0.82 -12.59
CA ARG A 169 -7.01 0.84 -13.84
C ARG A 169 -7.91 0.75 -15.08
N LEU A 170 -8.87 -0.19 -15.11
CA LEU A 170 -9.76 -0.36 -16.26
C LEU A 170 -10.67 0.86 -16.45
N LEU A 171 -11.25 1.36 -15.36
CA LEU A 171 -12.12 2.54 -15.36
C LEU A 171 -11.35 3.85 -15.60
N GLY A 172 -10.04 3.87 -15.36
CA GLY A 172 -9.21 5.08 -15.50
C GLY A 172 -9.44 6.09 -14.37
N VAL A 173 -9.75 5.62 -13.16
CA VAL A 173 -10.05 6.45 -11.99
C VAL A 173 -9.07 6.17 -10.85
N SER A 174 -8.73 7.20 -10.07
CA SER A 174 -7.91 7.04 -8.87
C SER A 174 -8.68 6.44 -7.70
N ASP A 175 -10.00 6.63 -7.67
CA ASP A 175 -10.89 6.07 -6.65
C ASP A 175 -12.21 5.57 -7.26
N LEU A 176 -12.77 4.52 -6.67
CA LEU A 176 -14.07 3.96 -7.06
C LEU A 176 -15.24 4.77 -6.48
N GLY A 177 -14.95 5.73 -5.60
CA GLY A 177 -15.96 6.60 -5.00
C GLY A 177 -16.92 5.83 -4.09
N LEU A 178 -16.39 4.77 -3.46
CA LEU A 178 -17.05 4.06 -2.37
C LEU A 178 -16.77 4.79 -1.06
N ALA A 179 -17.76 4.84 -0.18
CA ALA A 179 -17.49 5.26 1.19
C ALA A 179 -16.57 4.25 1.87
N GLU A 180 -15.48 4.74 2.43
CA GLU A 180 -14.73 3.99 3.42
C GLU A 180 -15.60 3.82 4.68
N GLY A 181 -15.35 2.77 5.45
CA GLY A 181 -16.04 2.61 6.73
C GLY A 181 -15.81 3.85 7.60
N ASP A 182 -16.74 4.13 8.53
CA ASP A 182 -16.54 5.24 9.45
C ASP A 182 -15.24 4.97 10.21
N ARG A 183 -14.21 5.80 9.96
CA ARG A 183 -12.98 5.78 10.77
C ARG A 183 -13.43 5.97 12.21
N LEU A 184 -13.25 4.99 13.07
CA LEU A 184 -13.61 5.14 14.48
C LEU A 184 -12.44 5.79 15.23
N MET A 185 -12.75 6.65 16.19
CA MET A 185 -11.83 7.03 17.25
C MET A 185 -12.30 6.40 18.56
N ARG A 186 -11.36 6.01 19.42
CA ARG A 186 -11.68 5.57 20.78
C ARG A 186 -11.21 6.61 21.78
N VAL A 187 -12.12 7.02 22.66
CA VAL A 187 -11.89 8.07 23.65
C VAL A 187 -12.30 7.55 25.02
N ARG A 188 -11.45 7.77 26.01
CA ARG A 188 -11.75 7.63 27.42
C ARG A 188 -11.90 9.01 28.06
N PHE A 189 -13.03 9.25 28.72
CA PHE A 189 -13.26 10.47 29.49
C PHE A 189 -12.56 10.31 30.84
N LEU A 190 -11.33 10.82 30.97
CA LEU A 190 -10.55 10.74 32.21
C LEU A 190 -11.17 11.62 33.30
N ASP A 191 -11.70 12.78 32.93
CA ASP A 191 -12.65 13.52 33.75
C ASP A 191 -14.06 12.96 33.52
N GLY A 192 -14.62 12.31 34.54
CA GLY A 192 -15.94 11.68 34.44
C GLY A 192 -17.08 12.68 34.15
N THR A 193 -16.88 13.97 34.46
CA THR A 193 -17.89 15.02 34.21
C THR A 193 -18.06 15.35 32.73
N LEU A 194 -17.09 14.97 31.88
CA LEU A 194 -17.15 15.13 30.42
C LEU A 194 -17.86 13.96 29.72
N ALA A 195 -18.13 12.86 30.43
CA ALA A 195 -18.71 11.68 29.84
C ALA A 195 -20.15 11.94 29.38
N PRO A 196 -20.58 11.35 28.23
CA PRO A 196 -21.93 11.55 27.69
C PRO A 196 -23.05 10.99 28.60
N ALA A 197 -22.71 10.06 29.47
CA ALA A 197 -23.58 9.52 30.50
C ALA A 197 -22.74 8.97 31.66
N GLU A 198 -23.34 8.87 32.85
CA GLU A 198 -22.70 8.27 34.01
C GLU A 198 -22.20 6.84 33.69
N GLY A 199 -20.94 6.56 34.02
CA GLY A 199 -20.28 5.29 33.74
C GLY A 199 -19.85 5.06 32.29
N LEU A 200 -20.28 5.90 31.33
CA LEU A 200 -19.91 5.78 29.91
C LEU A 200 -18.58 6.51 29.61
N VAL A 201 -17.52 6.08 30.30
CA VAL A 201 -16.21 6.73 30.28
C VAL A 201 -15.26 6.19 29.22
N ASP A 202 -15.61 5.13 28.47
CA ASP A 202 -14.82 4.59 27.35
C ASP A 202 -15.74 4.32 26.17
N VAL A 203 -15.53 5.03 25.06
CA VAL A 203 -16.39 4.97 23.88
C VAL A 203 -15.57 4.83 22.60
N ALA A 204 -16.12 4.10 21.63
CA ALA A 204 -15.66 4.10 20.25
C ALA A 204 -16.74 4.72 19.36
N VAL A 205 -16.39 5.77 18.63
CA VAL A 205 -17.33 6.63 17.90
C VAL A 205 -16.77 6.99 16.53
N PRO A 206 -17.60 7.29 15.52
CA PRO A 206 -17.12 7.83 14.25
C PRO A 206 -16.23 9.06 14.47
N PHE A 207 -15.14 9.13 13.71
CA PHE A 207 -14.19 10.22 13.80
C PHE A 207 -14.89 11.55 13.46
N GLY A 208 -14.65 12.59 14.26
CA GLY A 208 -15.32 13.89 14.15
C GLY A 208 -16.73 13.96 14.75
N SER A 209 -17.33 12.85 15.19
CA SER A 209 -18.71 12.87 15.72
C SER A 209 -18.85 13.37 17.15
N LEU A 210 -17.79 13.35 17.95
CA LEU A 210 -17.80 13.91 19.30
C LEU A 210 -17.65 15.44 19.25
N ALA A 211 -18.65 16.12 19.82
CA ALA A 211 -18.57 17.53 20.14
C ALA A 211 -18.20 17.68 21.62
N LEU A 212 -16.94 18.02 21.88
CA LEU A 212 -16.42 18.28 23.22
C LEU A 212 -16.13 19.79 23.38
N PRO A 213 -16.09 20.32 24.62
CA PRO A 213 -15.76 21.73 24.83
C PRO A 213 -14.30 22.02 24.49
N ASP A 214 -13.98 23.31 24.32
CA ASP A 214 -12.60 23.79 24.24
C ASP A 214 -11.91 23.76 25.62
N GLY A 215 -10.61 23.99 25.64
CA GLY A 215 -9.82 24.09 26.87
C GLY A 215 -9.47 22.75 27.52
N LEU A 216 -9.70 21.62 26.82
CA LEU A 216 -9.38 20.29 27.31
C LEU A 216 -7.89 20.03 27.43
N THR A 217 -7.51 19.13 28.34
CA THR A 217 -6.22 18.43 28.27
C THR A 217 -6.42 17.13 27.50
N VAL A 218 -5.86 17.05 26.29
CA VAL A 218 -6.01 15.88 25.42
C VAL A 218 -4.79 14.98 25.57
N VAL A 219 -4.95 13.83 26.24
CA VAL A 219 -3.90 12.81 26.35
C VAL A 219 -4.03 11.85 25.17
N VAL A 220 -2.94 11.57 24.47
CA VAL A 220 -2.90 10.66 23.32
C VAL A 220 -1.89 9.58 23.60
N VAL A 221 -2.31 8.32 23.52
CA VAL A 221 -1.42 7.15 23.65
C VAL A 221 -1.61 6.18 22.51
N GLU A 222 -0.54 5.60 21.98
CA GLU A 222 -0.62 4.73 20.80
C GLU A 222 -0.89 3.26 21.15
N ASN A 223 -0.26 2.77 22.23
CA ASN A 223 -0.42 1.41 22.71
C ASN A 223 -1.78 1.20 23.39
N LYS A 224 -2.48 0.14 23.00
CA LYS A 224 -3.81 -0.19 23.51
C LYS A 224 -3.80 -0.60 24.99
N GLU A 225 -2.80 -1.34 25.42
CA GLU A 225 -2.71 -1.79 26.82
C GLU A 225 -2.39 -0.60 27.73
N THR A 226 -1.52 0.33 27.29
CA THR A 226 -1.32 1.61 27.99
C THR A 226 -2.62 2.42 28.07
N PHE A 227 -3.37 2.51 26.97
CA PHE A 227 -4.69 3.17 26.95
C PHE A 227 -5.66 2.60 27.99
N LEU A 228 -5.66 1.28 28.18
CA LEU A 228 -6.53 0.61 29.15
C LEU A 228 -6.01 0.74 30.59
N ALA A 229 -4.69 0.74 30.77
CA ALA A 229 -4.05 0.75 32.08
C ALA A 229 -4.02 2.13 32.75
N LEU A 230 -4.10 3.23 31.98
CA LEU A 230 -4.13 4.57 32.56
C LEU A 230 -5.34 4.75 33.51
N PRO A 231 -5.11 5.29 34.73
CA PRO A 231 -6.16 5.41 35.74
C PRO A 231 -7.17 6.51 35.38
N GLN A 232 -8.31 6.53 36.06
CA GLN A 232 -9.24 7.65 35.99
C GLN A 232 -8.58 8.91 36.60
N ALA A 233 -8.80 10.09 36.01
CA ALA A 233 -8.33 11.35 36.57
C ALA A 233 -9.37 11.93 37.55
N PRO A 234 -8.96 12.85 38.44
CA PRO A 234 -9.91 13.57 39.28
C PRO A 234 -10.94 14.37 38.47
N GLU A 235 -12.14 14.56 39.04
CA GLU A 235 -13.15 15.45 38.50
C GLU A 235 -12.61 16.89 38.42
N GLY A 236 -12.91 17.59 37.34
CA GLY A 236 -12.41 18.93 37.06
C GLY A 236 -11.01 18.97 36.43
N SER A 237 -10.40 17.83 36.13
CA SER A 237 -9.14 17.77 35.37
C SER A 237 -9.30 18.22 33.92
N GLY A 238 -10.53 18.19 33.37
CA GLY A 238 -10.80 18.55 31.98
C GLY A 238 -10.07 17.64 30.98
N ALA A 239 -9.73 16.42 31.39
CA ALA A 239 -8.87 15.53 30.63
C ALA A 239 -9.66 14.48 29.86
N VAL A 240 -9.24 14.23 28.62
CA VAL A 240 -9.70 13.11 27.79
C VAL A 240 -8.51 12.34 27.26
N LEU A 241 -8.63 11.02 27.18
CA LEU A 241 -7.62 10.10 26.67
C LEU A 241 -8.06 9.58 25.31
N VAL A 242 -7.25 9.75 24.28
CA VAL A 242 -7.50 9.28 22.92
C VAL A 242 -6.55 8.14 22.60
N TRP A 243 -7.09 7.05 22.09
CA TRP A 243 -6.27 5.98 21.55
C TRP A 243 -5.76 6.37 20.15
N GLY A 244 -4.47 6.70 20.08
CA GLY A 244 -3.79 7.22 18.89
C GLY A 244 -3.49 6.20 17.79
N SER A 245 -3.98 4.95 17.88
CA SER A 245 -3.64 3.91 16.91
C SER A 245 -3.99 4.25 15.46
N GLY A 246 -3.13 3.80 14.54
CA GLY A 246 -3.32 3.90 13.10
C GLY A 246 -3.34 5.35 12.60
N TYR A 247 -4.34 5.71 11.79
CA TYR A 247 -4.48 7.04 11.22
C TYR A 247 -5.02 8.10 12.20
N THR A 248 -5.38 7.72 13.43
CA THR A 248 -6.09 8.60 14.37
C THR A 248 -5.21 9.74 14.87
N ALA A 249 -4.00 9.44 15.37
CA ALA A 249 -3.08 10.47 15.89
C ALA A 249 -2.77 11.54 14.84
N GLY A 250 -2.47 11.12 13.62
CA GLY A 250 -2.20 12.03 12.50
C GLY A 250 -3.40 12.90 12.13
N ALA A 251 -4.64 12.43 12.35
CA ALA A 251 -5.87 13.13 11.98
C ALA A 251 -6.44 14.03 13.08
N LEU A 252 -5.98 13.94 14.33
CA LEU A 252 -6.45 14.76 15.45
C LEU A 252 -6.58 16.27 15.16
N PRO A 253 -5.69 16.93 14.35
CA PRO A 253 -5.85 18.34 14.00
C PRO A 253 -7.18 18.68 13.30
N GLU A 254 -7.85 17.69 12.69
CA GLU A 254 -9.15 17.86 12.03
C GLU A 254 -10.29 18.12 13.05
N LEU A 255 -10.09 17.79 14.33
CA LEU A 255 -11.10 17.90 15.38
C LEU A 255 -11.13 19.32 15.99
N PRO A 256 -12.28 20.02 16.00
CA PRO A 256 -12.38 21.36 16.57
C PRO A 256 -11.91 21.45 18.03
N TRP A 257 -12.35 20.53 18.88
CA TRP A 257 -12.00 20.51 20.31
C TRP A 257 -10.53 20.17 20.58
N VAL A 258 -9.81 19.55 19.61
CA VAL A 258 -8.35 19.39 19.69
C VAL A 258 -7.66 20.71 19.35
N ARG A 259 -8.14 21.44 18.34
CA ARG A 259 -7.61 22.78 17.98
C ARG A 259 -7.91 23.84 19.03
N GLY A 260 -8.99 23.67 19.79
CA GLY A 260 -9.36 24.49 20.95
C GLY A 260 -8.83 23.96 22.28
N ALA A 261 -8.04 22.88 22.29
CA ALA A 261 -7.53 22.30 23.53
C ALA A 261 -6.57 23.24 24.26
N HIS A 262 -6.52 23.14 25.58
CA HIS A 262 -5.50 23.83 26.39
C HIS A 262 -4.10 23.27 26.10
N GLN A 263 -4.00 21.94 25.94
CA GLN A 263 -2.77 21.25 25.57
C GLN A 263 -3.06 19.84 25.05
N VAL A 264 -2.08 19.29 24.32
CA VAL A 264 -2.03 17.88 23.94
C VAL A 264 -0.82 17.23 24.60
N LEU A 265 -1.05 16.17 25.37
CA LEU A 265 0.00 15.33 25.93
C LEU A 265 0.09 14.06 25.09
N TYR A 266 1.23 13.84 24.44
CA TYR A 266 1.43 12.73 23.52
C TYR A 266 2.43 11.72 24.08
N TRP A 267 2.07 10.44 24.11
CA TRP A 267 2.97 9.37 24.49
C TRP A 267 2.88 8.23 23.48
N GLY A 268 3.89 8.14 22.62
CA GLY A 268 4.07 7.03 21.68
C GLY A 268 5.33 6.23 21.99
N ASP A 269 5.69 5.33 21.09
CA ASP A 269 6.98 4.64 21.13
C ASP A 269 8.12 5.65 20.90
N ALA A 270 9.21 5.53 21.67
CA ALA A 270 10.43 6.28 21.39
C ALA A 270 11.21 5.54 20.30
N ASP A 271 10.78 5.77 19.06
CA ASP A 271 11.30 5.15 17.84
C ASP A 271 11.16 6.08 16.62
N ALA A 272 11.65 5.64 15.45
CA ALA A 272 11.64 6.45 14.23
C ALA A 272 10.23 6.89 13.77
N ASP A 273 9.19 6.09 14.01
CA ASP A 273 7.82 6.39 13.59
C ASP A 273 7.09 7.24 14.64
N GLY A 274 7.24 6.94 15.94
CA GLY A 274 6.65 7.70 17.04
C GLY A 274 7.12 9.16 17.08
N PHE A 275 8.42 9.42 16.85
CA PHE A 275 8.91 10.79 16.69
C PHE A 275 8.40 11.45 15.39
N ALA A 276 8.21 10.69 14.32
CA ALA A 276 7.66 11.23 13.07
C ALA A 276 6.19 11.63 13.21
N ILE A 277 5.39 10.85 13.96
CA ILE A 277 4.00 11.16 14.28
C ILE A 277 3.92 12.42 15.15
N LEU A 278 4.75 12.52 16.19
CA LEU A 278 4.83 13.73 17.02
C LEU A 278 5.18 14.98 16.20
N ASN A 279 6.19 14.88 15.34
CA ASN A 279 6.60 15.96 14.44
C ASN A 279 5.46 16.35 13.49
N ALA A 280 4.75 15.38 12.90
CA ALA A 280 3.63 15.64 12.00
C ALA A 280 2.43 16.29 12.71
N LEU A 281 2.12 15.85 13.93
CA LEU A 281 1.05 16.41 14.75
C LEU A 281 1.31 17.90 15.04
N ARG A 282 2.55 18.25 15.42
CA ARG A 282 2.98 19.64 15.62
C ARG A 282 2.89 20.47 14.35
N SER A 283 3.39 19.93 13.24
CA SER A 283 3.38 20.61 11.95
C SER A 283 1.95 20.95 11.49
N ARG A 284 1.03 19.98 11.58
CA ARG A 284 -0.36 20.15 11.15
C ARG A 284 -1.14 21.13 12.02
N LEU A 285 -1.04 21.04 13.35
CA LEU A 285 -1.73 21.98 14.24
C LEU A 285 -1.23 23.43 14.04
N ALA A 286 0.07 23.61 13.81
CA ALA A 286 0.63 24.92 13.49
C ALA A 286 0.13 25.46 12.14
N ALA A 287 0.04 24.61 11.10
CA ALA A 287 -0.45 25.00 9.79
C ALA A 287 -1.92 25.43 9.80
N ASP A 288 -2.73 24.82 10.67
CA ASP A 288 -4.15 25.15 10.86
C ASP A 288 -4.37 26.40 11.73
N GLY A 289 -3.30 27.10 12.13
CA GLY A 289 -3.35 28.33 12.93
C GLY A 289 -3.69 28.12 14.41
N ALA A 290 -3.69 26.87 14.88
CA ALA A 290 -3.96 26.54 16.27
C ALA A 290 -2.68 26.66 17.11
N SER A 291 -2.73 27.41 18.21
CA SER A 291 -1.59 27.60 19.14
C SER A 291 -1.62 26.61 20.30
N VAL A 292 -1.98 25.35 20.03
CA VAL A 292 -2.10 24.32 21.06
C VAL A 292 -0.72 23.72 21.36
N PRO A 293 -0.20 23.81 22.59
CA PRO A 293 1.06 23.19 22.95
C PRO A 293 0.94 21.67 22.92
N ILE A 294 1.89 21.00 22.26
CA ILE A 294 2.00 19.54 22.23
C ILE A 294 3.26 19.14 22.99
N VAL A 295 3.08 18.42 24.08
CA VAL A 295 4.17 17.96 24.96
C VAL A 295 4.25 16.44 24.88
N SER A 296 5.44 15.91 24.55
CA SER A 296 5.67 14.48 24.62
C SER A 296 5.91 14.03 26.05
N VAL A 297 5.37 12.88 26.45
CA VAL A 297 5.58 12.29 27.77
C VAL A 297 6.38 11.01 27.63
N ALA A 298 7.40 10.83 28.48
CA ALA A 298 8.22 9.62 28.52
C ALA A 298 8.93 9.28 27.18
N MET A 299 9.20 10.29 26.35
CA MET A 299 9.97 10.20 25.11
C MET A 299 11.26 11.06 25.16
N ASP A 300 11.60 11.52 26.35
CA ASP A 300 12.77 12.34 26.68
C ASP A 300 14.03 11.48 26.86
N VAL A 301 15.19 12.14 26.92
CA VAL A 301 16.48 11.45 27.02
C VAL A 301 16.65 10.70 28.35
N GLU A 302 16.10 11.21 29.45
CA GLU A 302 16.19 10.58 30.77
C GLU A 302 15.41 9.26 30.78
N THR A 303 14.19 9.26 30.25
CA THR A 303 13.36 8.06 30.08
C THR A 303 14.07 7.03 29.20
N VAL A 304 14.56 7.44 28.03
CA VAL A 304 15.27 6.54 27.12
C VAL A 304 16.49 5.91 27.81
N GLN A 305 17.29 6.70 28.51
CA GLN A 305 18.47 6.18 29.23
C GLN A 305 18.07 5.20 30.33
N ARG A 306 17.04 5.51 31.10
CA ARG A 306 16.54 4.68 32.20
C ARG A 306 16.11 3.30 31.72
N PHE A 307 15.38 3.25 30.61
CA PHE A 307 14.77 2.02 30.08
C PHE A 307 15.53 1.42 28.87
N LEU A 308 16.74 1.92 28.54
CA LEU A 308 17.52 1.44 27.41
C LEU A 308 17.80 -0.08 27.44
N HIS A 309 17.87 -0.66 28.64
CA HIS A 309 18.05 -2.10 28.84
C HIS A 309 16.86 -2.94 28.34
N LEU A 310 15.69 -2.32 28.18
CA LEU A 310 14.50 -2.94 27.60
C LEU A 310 14.35 -2.59 26.11
N ALA A 311 15.17 -1.72 25.54
CA ALA A 311 15.05 -1.31 24.14
C ALA A 311 15.47 -2.44 23.17
N VAL A 312 14.80 -2.52 22.02
CA VAL A 312 15.04 -3.51 20.94
C VAL A 312 15.52 -2.82 19.67
N ALA A 313 15.90 -3.58 18.64
CA ALA A 313 16.27 -3.01 17.35
C ALA A 313 15.07 -2.28 16.69
N ASP A 314 15.31 -1.10 16.16
CA ASP A 314 14.34 -0.32 15.40
C ASP A 314 14.42 -0.68 13.91
N PRO A 315 13.36 -1.20 13.28
CA PRO A 315 13.32 -1.44 11.84
C PRO A 315 13.06 -0.15 11.02
N GLY A 316 12.76 0.97 11.68
CA GLY A 316 12.35 2.22 11.06
C GLY A 316 13.49 3.03 10.44
N ASP A 317 13.09 4.05 9.68
CA ASP A 317 14.04 4.96 9.03
C ASP A 317 14.54 6.03 10.00
N THR A 318 15.73 5.80 10.55
CA THR A 318 16.39 6.71 11.49
C THR A 318 16.96 7.98 10.83
N THR A 319 16.92 8.10 9.49
CA THR A 319 17.52 9.21 8.74
C THR A 319 16.57 10.38 8.48
N ARG A 320 15.29 10.23 8.84
CA ARG A 320 14.27 11.27 8.66
C ARG A 320 14.66 12.58 9.35
N VAL A 321 14.40 13.69 8.66
CA VAL A 321 14.55 15.05 9.19
C VAL A 321 13.23 15.46 9.83
N LEU A 322 13.26 15.70 11.15
CA LEU A 322 12.08 15.99 11.97
C LEU A 322 12.23 17.38 12.64
N PRO A 323 11.95 18.48 11.90
CA PRO A 323 12.28 19.84 12.33
C PRO A 323 11.41 20.39 13.47
N HIS A 324 10.32 19.72 13.83
CA HIS A 324 9.39 20.13 14.89
C HIS A 324 9.57 19.35 16.20
N LEU A 325 10.63 18.55 16.32
CA LEU A 325 11.02 17.97 17.60
C LEU A 325 11.66 19.03 18.49
N THR A 326 11.51 18.86 19.81
CA THR A 326 12.27 19.66 20.78
C THR A 326 13.73 19.19 20.83
N ASP A 327 14.61 20.02 21.39
CA ASP A 327 16.02 19.66 21.57
C ASP A 327 16.21 18.43 22.47
N ASP A 328 15.28 18.16 23.40
CA ASP A 328 15.34 16.98 24.26
C ASP A 328 14.91 15.71 23.53
N GLU A 329 13.79 15.76 22.79
CA GLU A 329 13.32 14.66 21.94
C GLU A 329 14.34 14.29 20.86
N GLU A 330 14.95 15.28 20.19
CA GLU A 330 15.99 15.01 19.19
C GLU A 330 17.26 14.41 19.83
N ARG A 331 17.59 14.80 21.08
CA ARG A 331 18.66 14.15 21.85
C ARG A 331 18.31 12.70 22.18
N ALA A 332 17.08 12.42 22.62
CA ALA A 332 16.60 11.07 22.89
C ALA A 332 16.66 10.19 21.62
N ARG A 333 16.17 10.71 20.49
CA ARG A 333 16.21 10.04 19.18
C ARG A 333 17.64 9.73 18.76
N ARG A 334 18.56 10.71 18.82
CA ARG A 334 19.99 10.49 18.49
C ARG A 334 20.65 9.49 19.41
N PHE A 335 20.33 9.50 20.70
CA PHE A 335 20.87 8.56 21.67
C PHE A 335 20.45 7.11 21.36
N LEU A 336 19.19 6.90 20.98
CA LEU A 336 18.68 5.60 20.51
C LEU A 336 19.40 5.11 19.25
N VAL A 337 19.61 5.99 18.27
CA VAL A 337 20.37 5.68 17.04
C VAL A 337 21.82 5.31 17.36
N ALA A 338 22.49 6.12 18.19
CA ALA A 338 23.87 5.87 18.61
C ALA A 338 24.03 4.59 19.44
N SER A 339 22.95 4.16 20.12
CA SER A 339 22.91 2.91 20.91
C SER A 339 22.69 1.65 20.08
N GLY A 340 22.87 1.73 18.75
CA GLY A 340 22.75 0.61 17.81
C GLY A 340 21.39 0.56 17.12
N ALA A 341 20.84 1.71 16.71
CA ALA A 341 19.52 1.83 16.09
C ALA A 341 18.43 1.12 16.91
N LYS A 342 18.29 1.54 18.17
CA LYS A 342 17.31 0.97 19.10
C LYS A 342 16.00 1.74 19.08
N ARG A 343 14.92 1.06 19.48
CA ARG A 343 13.63 1.64 19.84
C ARG A 343 13.23 1.24 21.25
N LEU A 344 12.54 2.14 21.94
CA LEU A 344 11.90 1.86 23.22
C LEU A 344 10.39 1.93 23.04
N GLU A 345 9.76 0.75 22.99
CA GLU A 345 8.30 0.61 22.89
C GLU A 345 7.62 1.16 24.15
N GLN A 346 6.49 1.85 23.98
CA GLN A 346 5.73 2.52 25.02
C GLN A 346 5.41 1.61 26.21
N GLU A 347 5.02 0.37 25.94
CA GLU A 347 4.66 -0.63 26.97
C GLU A 347 5.84 -1.08 27.85
N ARG A 348 7.09 -0.78 27.44
CA ARG A 348 8.29 -1.12 28.20
C ARG A 348 8.67 -0.06 29.22
N VAL A 349 8.14 1.15 29.09
CA VAL A 349 8.26 2.18 30.13
C VAL A 349 7.22 1.89 31.19
N SER A 350 7.64 1.81 32.45
CA SER A 350 6.69 1.50 33.53
C SER A 350 5.64 2.60 33.67
N LEU A 351 4.39 2.21 33.92
CA LEU A 351 3.30 3.17 34.07
C LEU A 351 3.54 4.13 35.24
N GLU A 352 4.14 3.65 36.33
CA GLU A 352 4.53 4.49 37.47
C GLU A 352 5.52 5.59 37.08
N TRP A 353 6.51 5.28 36.24
CA TRP A 353 7.45 6.26 35.75
C TRP A 353 6.76 7.33 34.90
N ALA A 354 5.91 6.90 33.96
CA ALA A 354 5.17 7.81 33.11
C ALA A 354 4.19 8.69 33.90
N LEU A 355 3.46 8.14 34.87
CA LEU A 355 2.55 8.90 35.74
C LEU A 355 3.29 9.89 36.66
N ALA A 356 4.56 9.63 36.98
CA ALA A 356 5.40 10.54 37.75
C ALA A 356 6.08 11.64 36.91
N MET A 357 5.90 11.64 35.58
CA MET A 357 6.33 12.74 34.73
C MET A 357 5.49 13.98 35.01
N PRO A 358 6.06 15.21 35.03
CA PRO A 358 5.35 16.43 35.38
C PRO A 358 4.04 16.63 34.62
N GLU A 359 4.02 16.28 33.34
CA GLU A 359 2.88 16.42 32.43
C GLU A 359 1.71 15.53 32.86
N PHE A 360 1.97 14.26 33.16
CA PHE A 360 0.94 13.33 33.64
C PHE A 360 0.60 13.57 35.11
N ALA A 361 1.59 13.89 35.95
CA ALA A 361 1.38 14.26 37.33
C ALA A 361 0.40 15.44 37.46
N ALA A 362 0.43 16.41 36.53
CA ALA A 362 -0.52 17.51 36.48
C ALA A 362 -1.98 17.07 36.19
N VAL A 363 -2.17 15.98 35.45
CA VAL A 363 -3.50 15.42 35.14
C VAL A 363 -4.04 14.57 36.29
N TRP A 364 -3.20 13.70 36.88
CA TRP A 364 -3.62 12.70 37.86
C TRP A 364 -3.32 13.08 39.32
N GLY A 365 -2.61 14.17 39.58
CA GLY A 365 -2.18 14.56 40.94
C GLY A 365 -1.10 13.65 41.54
N TYR A 366 -0.37 12.91 40.70
CA TYR A 366 0.65 11.96 41.16
C TYR A 366 1.91 12.70 41.65
N ARG A 367 2.41 12.37 42.84
CA ARG A 367 3.75 12.83 43.29
C ARG A 367 4.68 11.64 43.30
N ARG A 368 5.86 11.80 42.71
CA ARG A 368 6.95 10.82 42.74
C ARG A 368 7.21 10.45 44.21
N LEU A 369 7.01 9.19 44.59
CA LEU A 369 7.52 8.68 45.85
C LEU A 369 9.05 8.72 45.72
N GLY A 370 9.69 9.50 46.60
CA GLY A 370 11.11 9.83 46.53
C GLY A 370 12.04 8.66 46.77
#